data_AF-A0A0C2CA22-F1
#
_entry.id   AF-A0A0C2CA22-F1
#
_cell.length_a   1.000
_cell.length_b   1.000
_cell.length_c   1.000
_cell.angle_alpha   90.00
_cell.angle_beta   90.00
_cell.angle_gamma   90.00
#
_symmetry.space_group_name_H-M   'P 1'
#
loop_
_entity.id
_entity.type
_entity.pdbx_description
1 polymer ?
#
loop_
_entity_poly.entity_id
_entity_poly.type
_entity_poly.pdbx_seq_one_letter_code
_entity_poly.pdbx_strand_id
1 'polypeptide(L)'
;MEYSIQLTFRQFWRDPRLAYEKMYYGQKVPKFLIITQKDLIWTPDTFFMNEKQAHRHAIDKLNLMIRIHSDGTVMYSERLSLTLSCAMYLQRYPMDVQTCALLLASYAFTTDDIG
;
A
#
# COMPACT_ATOMS: atom_id res chain seq x y z
N MET A 1 24.07 -5.24 6.25
CA MET A 1 23.76 -5.10 4.81
C MET A 1 22.28 -4.75 4.70
N GLU A 2 22.01 -3.48 4.46
CA GLU A 2 20.68 -2.88 4.49
C GLU A 2 20.62 -1.76 3.45
N TYR A 3 19.42 -1.42 3.02
CA TYR A 3 19.19 -0.24 2.20
C TYR A 3 17.91 0.45 2.68
N SER A 4 17.88 1.77 2.59
CA SER A 4 16.73 2.57 3.00
C SER A 4 16.08 3.23 1.79
N ILE A 5 14.76 3.20 1.74
CA ILE A 5 13.97 3.79 0.66
C ILE A 5 12.81 4.59 1.22
N GLN A 6 12.43 5.65 0.51
CA GLN A 6 11.17 6.35 0.71
C GLN A 6 10.30 6.17 -0.51
N LEU A 7 9.07 5.70 -0.31
CA LEU A 7 8.16 5.41 -1.41
C LEU A 7 6.73 5.89 -1.11
N THR A 8 5.96 6.05 -2.17
CA THR A 8 4.51 6.17 -2.08
C THR A 8 3.92 4.81 -2.44
N PHE A 9 3.40 4.12 -1.42
CA PHE A 9 2.78 2.82 -1.57
C PHE A 9 1.32 3.00 -1.98
N ARG A 10 0.91 2.36 -3.07
CA ARG A 10 -0.47 2.43 -3.59
C ARG A 10 -1.03 1.05 -3.82
N GLN A 11 -2.25 0.84 -3.35
CA GLN A 11 -3.02 -0.38 -3.57
C GLN A 11 -4.36 -0.02 -4.19
N PHE A 12 -4.81 -0.90 -5.08
CA PHE A 12 -6.11 -0.79 -5.73
C PHE A 12 -6.82 -2.12 -5.53
N TRP A 13 -8.04 -2.08 -5.03
CA TRP A 13 -8.92 -3.24 -4.97
C TRP A 13 -10.35 -2.81 -5.26
N ARG A 14 -11.22 -3.77 -5.51
CA ARG A 14 -12.64 -3.53 -5.73
C ARG A 14 -13.44 -4.09 -4.57
N ASP A 15 -14.22 -3.24 -3.91
CA ASP A 15 -15.16 -3.64 -2.87
C ASP A 15 -16.59 -3.30 -3.30
N PRO A 16 -17.39 -4.29 -3.75
CA PRO A 16 -18.77 -4.06 -4.17
C PRO A 16 -19.67 -3.44 -3.10
N ARG A 17 -19.34 -3.59 -1.81
CA ARG A 17 -20.10 -3.02 -0.69
C ARG A 17 -19.98 -1.50 -0.64
N LEU A 18 -18.93 -0.95 -1.22
CA LEU A 18 -18.64 0.48 -1.27
C LEU A 18 -19.12 1.14 -2.58
N ALA A 19 -19.77 0.39 -3.48
CA ALA A 19 -20.31 0.90 -4.73
C ALA A 19 -21.60 1.72 -4.51
N TYR A 20 -21.44 3.03 -4.32
CA TYR A 20 -22.55 3.93 -4.02
C TYR A 20 -23.34 4.40 -5.25
N GLU A 21 -22.84 4.22 -6.48
CA GLU A 21 -23.57 4.59 -7.71
C GLU A 21 -24.97 3.97 -7.77
N LYS A 22 -25.08 2.70 -7.33
CA LYS A 22 -26.35 1.94 -7.34
C LYS A 22 -27.35 2.44 -6.29
N MET A 23 -26.90 3.14 -5.25
CA MET A 23 -27.77 3.61 -4.17
C MET A 23 -28.60 4.84 -4.56
N TYR A 24 -28.17 5.60 -5.56
CA TYR A 24 -28.74 6.92 -5.88
C TYR A 24 -29.60 6.93 -7.17
N TYR A 25 -30.04 5.77 -7.68
CA TYR A 25 -31.01 5.61 -8.77
C TYR A 25 -30.92 6.65 -9.92
N GLY A 26 -29.72 6.85 -10.46
CA GLY A 26 -29.50 7.74 -11.62
C GLY A 26 -29.29 9.23 -11.29
N GLN A 27 -29.20 9.61 -10.01
CA GLN A 27 -28.74 10.94 -9.63
C GLN A 27 -27.22 11.10 -9.86
N LYS A 28 -26.78 12.33 -10.14
CA LYS A 28 -25.33 12.63 -10.25
C LYS A 28 -24.67 12.46 -8.89
N VAL A 29 -23.85 11.41 -8.77
CA VAL A 29 -23.00 11.17 -7.60
C VAL A 29 -21.57 11.70 -7.84
N PRO A 30 -20.83 12.05 -6.79
CA PRO A 30 -19.40 12.36 -6.91
C PRO A 30 -18.65 11.19 -7.56
N LYS A 31 -17.64 11.49 -8.39
CA LYS A 31 -16.80 10.46 -9.02
C LYS A 31 -16.03 9.62 -7.99
N PHE A 32 -15.68 10.25 -6.86
CA PHE A 32 -15.04 9.59 -5.75
C PHE A 32 -15.33 10.31 -4.42
N LEU A 33 -15.20 9.56 -3.33
CA LEU A 33 -15.17 10.04 -1.96
C LEU A 33 -13.75 9.90 -1.41
N ILE A 34 -13.32 10.83 -0.56
CA ILE A 34 -12.02 10.78 0.12
C ILE A 34 -12.26 10.44 1.59
N ILE A 35 -11.57 9.42 2.07
CA ILE A 35 -11.56 9.01 3.47
C ILE A 35 -10.13 9.10 3.99
N THR A 36 -9.96 9.65 5.19
CA THR A 36 -8.68 9.77 5.89
C THR A 36 -8.56 8.81 7.07
N GLN A 37 -9.67 8.17 7.48
CA GLN A 37 -9.73 7.17 8.53
C GLN A 37 -9.70 5.77 7.92
N LYS A 38 -8.58 5.06 8.05
CA LYS A 38 -8.46 3.68 7.54
C LYS A 38 -9.38 2.69 8.24
N ASP A 39 -9.74 2.93 9.50
CA ASP A 39 -10.44 1.95 10.33
C ASP A 39 -11.93 1.80 9.97
N LEU A 40 -12.45 2.65 9.07
CA LEU A 40 -13.83 2.61 8.59
C LEU A 40 -14.06 1.58 7.47
N ILE A 41 -13.00 1.15 6.80
CA ILE A 41 -13.09 0.21 5.69
C ILE A 41 -12.09 -0.92 5.86
N TRP A 42 -12.39 -2.05 5.25
CA TRP A 42 -11.41 -3.11 5.13
C TRP A 42 -10.25 -2.65 4.24
N THR A 43 -9.02 -2.89 4.70
CA THR A 43 -7.78 -2.64 3.94
C THR A 43 -6.93 -3.92 3.94
N PRO A 44 -6.25 -4.26 2.83
CA PRO A 44 -5.36 -5.43 2.79
C PRO A 44 -4.28 -5.36 3.88
N ASP A 45 -3.95 -6.51 4.45
CA ASP A 45 -2.95 -6.72 5.50
C ASP A 45 -1.54 -6.90 4.91
N THR A 46 -1.18 -6.05 3.95
CA THR A 46 0.11 -6.16 3.26
C THR A 46 1.27 -5.78 4.17
N PHE A 47 2.30 -6.61 4.20
CA PHE A 47 3.54 -6.37 4.93
C PHE A 47 4.77 -6.56 4.04
N PHE A 48 5.89 -5.97 4.47
CA PHE A 48 7.17 -6.04 3.77
C PHE A 48 8.02 -7.15 4.41
N MET A 49 8.24 -8.26 3.71
CA MET A 49 8.82 -9.46 4.31
C MET A 49 10.26 -9.27 4.79
N ASN A 50 11.03 -8.45 4.07
CA ASN A 50 12.44 -8.22 4.36
C ASN A 50 12.70 -6.92 5.12
N GLU A 51 11.65 -6.34 5.71
CA GLU A 51 11.74 -5.12 6.50
C GLU A 51 12.40 -5.33 7.86
N LYS A 52 13.20 -4.34 8.25
CA LYS A 52 13.85 -4.25 9.56
C LYS A 52 13.33 -3.07 10.36
N GLN A 53 13.12 -1.94 9.69
CA GLN A 53 12.48 -0.76 10.28
C GLN A 53 11.55 -0.11 9.25
N ALA A 54 10.35 0.27 9.69
CA ALA A 54 9.35 0.94 8.89
C ALA A 54 8.82 2.17 9.64
N HIS A 55 8.63 3.25 8.90
CA HIS A 55 8.10 4.50 9.44
C HIS A 55 7.00 5.05 8.54
N ARG A 56 5.83 5.27 9.14
CA ARG A 56 4.72 6.02 8.54
C ARG A 56 4.90 7.50 8.82
N HIS A 57 4.90 8.31 7.77
CA HIS A 57 5.01 9.75 7.90
C HIS A 57 3.70 10.35 8.44
N ALA A 58 3.76 11.06 9.57
CA ALA A 58 2.57 11.56 10.27
C ALA A 58 2.62 13.05 10.69
N ILE A 59 3.45 13.86 10.04
CA ILE A 59 3.59 15.29 10.34
C ILE A 59 3.04 16.11 9.17
N ASP A 60 2.08 17.03 9.36
CA ASP A 60 1.29 17.31 10.59
C ASP A 60 0.16 16.28 10.83
N LYS A 61 -0.21 15.54 9.79
CA LYS A 61 -1.20 14.46 9.78
C LYS A 61 -0.60 13.20 9.14
N LEU A 62 -1.25 12.06 9.37
CA LEU A 62 -0.89 10.81 8.72
C LEU A 62 -0.97 10.96 7.19
N ASN A 63 0.13 10.69 6.49
CA ASN A 63 0.22 10.73 5.04
C ASN A 63 -0.44 9.48 4.43
N LEU A 64 -1.77 9.44 4.57
CA LEU A 64 -2.66 8.38 4.15
C LEU A 64 -3.85 9.02 3.42
N MET A 65 -4.17 8.48 2.24
CA MET A 65 -5.36 8.87 1.49
C MET A 65 -6.06 7.62 0.96
N ILE A 66 -7.35 7.52 1.23
CA ILE A 66 -8.22 6.50 0.65
C ILE A 66 -9.21 7.20 -0.27
N ARG A 67 -9.30 6.76 -1.51
CA ARG A 67 -10.27 7.24 -2.50
C ARG A 67 -11.19 6.09 -2.89
N ILE A 68 -12.48 6.24 -2.63
CA ILE A 68 -13.51 5.28 -3.01
C ILE A 68 -14.22 5.83 -4.23
N HIS A 69 -14.18 5.11 -5.34
CA HIS A 69 -14.86 5.44 -6.58
C HIS A 69 -16.31 4.95 -6.56
N SER A 70 -17.15 5.56 -7.40
CA SER A 70 -18.60 5.27 -7.45
C SER A 70 -18.94 3.81 -7.78
N ASP A 71 -18.05 3.13 -8.50
CA ASP A 71 -18.14 1.72 -8.91
C ASP A 71 -17.67 0.72 -7.84
N GLY A 72 -17.21 1.21 -6.69
CA GLY A 72 -16.65 0.42 -5.60
C GLY A 72 -15.14 0.17 -5.70
N THR A 73 -14.45 0.77 -6.68
CA THR A 73 -12.98 0.71 -6.74
C THR A 73 -12.39 1.57 -5.62
N VAL A 74 -11.47 1.01 -4.83
CA VAL A 74 -10.79 1.70 -3.74
C VAL A 74 -9.33 1.86 -4.08
N MET A 75 -8.83 3.09 -3.96
CA MET A 75 -7.42 3.42 -4.02
C MET A 75 -6.94 3.79 -2.62
N TYR A 76 -5.98 3.03 -2.10
CA TYR A 76 -5.23 3.37 -0.90
C TYR A 76 -3.87 3.92 -1.29
N SER A 77 -3.43 4.98 -0.64
CA SER A 77 -2.13 5.59 -0.87
C SER A 77 -1.53 6.04 0.45
N GLU A 78 -0.33 5.58 0.77
CA GLU A 78 0.42 6.05 1.93
C GLU A 78 1.89 6.31 1.58
N ARG A 79 2.54 7.20 2.34
CA ARG A 79 3.98 7.42 2.25
C ARG A 79 4.70 6.60 3.32
N LEU A 80 5.69 5.81 2.90
CA LEU A 80 6.48 4.96 3.79
C LEU A 80 7.97 5.26 3.65
N SER A 81 8.67 5.23 4.78
CA SER A 81 10.12 5.06 4.83
C SER A 81 10.42 3.66 5.34
N LEU A 82 11.19 2.88 4.57
CA LEU A 82 11.52 1.49 4.88
C LEU A 82 13.03 1.33 4.92
N THR A 83 13.53 0.58 5.89
CA THR A 83 14.87 0.01 5.91
C THR A 83 14.74 -1.49 5.74
N LEU A 84 15.28 -1.99 4.64
CA LEU A 84 15.11 -3.35 4.17
C LEU A 84 16.44 -4.10 4.22
N SER A 85 16.37 -5.39 4.58
CA SER A 85 17.51 -6.28 4.50
C SER A 85 17.82 -6.64 3.05
N CYS A 86 19.12 -6.64 2.72
CA CYS A 86 19.62 -7.04 1.41
C CYS A 86 20.94 -7.80 1.59
N ALA A 87 21.05 -8.98 1.01
CA ALA A 87 22.30 -9.75 0.99
C ALA A 87 23.20 -9.20 -0.13
N MET A 88 24.27 -8.51 0.24
CA MET A 88 25.22 -7.94 -0.70
C MET A 88 26.43 -8.87 -0.89
N TYR A 89 26.85 -9.06 -2.14
CA TYR A 89 27.99 -9.91 -2.50
C TYR A 89 29.20 -9.06 -2.91
N LEU A 90 30.10 -8.77 -1.96
CA LEU A 90 31.19 -7.80 -2.10
C LEU A 90 32.49 -8.37 -2.70
N GLN A 91 32.40 -9.44 -3.50
CA GLN A 91 33.57 -10.13 -4.06
C GLN A 91 34.38 -9.27 -5.04
N ARG A 92 33.74 -8.29 -5.69
CA ARG A 92 34.34 -7.40 -6.70
C ARG A 92 34.40 -5.94 -6.26
N TYR A 93 34.35 -5.67 -4.97
CA TYR A 93 34.38 -4.30 -4.45
C TYR A 93 35.59 -3.52 -5.02
N PRO A 94 35.43 -2.27 -5.52
CA PRO A 94 34.21 -1.45 -5.56
C PRO A 94 33.42 -1.51 -6.90
N MET A 95 33.70 -2.49 -7.78
CA MET A 95 33.07 -2.65 -9.11
C MET A 95 32.06 -3.81 -9.16
N ASP A 96 31.43 -4.10 -8.04
CA ASP A 96 30.35 -5.07 -7.89
C ASP A 96 28.99 -4.47 -8.26
N VAL A 97 28.05 -5.35 -8.62
CA VAL A 97 26.64 -4.98 -8.88
C VAL A 97 25.78 -5.70 -7.86
N GLN A 98 24.97 -4.93 -7.11
CA GLN A 98 24.10 -5.45 -6.06
C GLN A 98 22.64 -5.43 -6.52
N THR A 99 21.92 -6.52 -6.29
CA THR A 99 20.47 -6.63 -6.53
C THR A 99 19.75 -6.74 -5.20
N CYS A 100 19.02 -5.69 -4.82
CA CYS A 100 18.25 -5.67 -3.58
C CYS A 100 16.75 -5.68 -3.88
N ALA A 101 16.05 -6.70 -3.37
CA ALA A 101 14.62 -6.85 -3.57
C ALA A 101 13.81 -6.14 -2.49
N LEU A 102 12.61 -5.70 -2.85
CA LEU A 102 11.54 -5.32 -1.94
C LEU A 102 10.47 -6.39 -2.04
N LEU A 103 10.22 -7.11 -0.96
CA LEU A 103 9.32 -8.26 -0.93
C LEU A 103 8.02 -7.89 -0.21
N LEU A 104 6.87 -8.09 -0.87
CA LEU A 104 5.55 -7.87 -0.31
C LEU A 104 4.79 -9.19 -0.18
N ALA A 105 4.00 -9.32 0.88
CA ALA A 105 3.08 -10.44 1.07
C ALA A 105 1.83 -10.00 1.85
N SER A 106 0.76 -10.80 1.79
CA SER A 106 -0.35 -10.74 2.75
C SER A 106 0.01 -11.56 3.99
N TYR A 107 -0.40 -11.10 5.16
CA TYR A 107 -0.06 -11.74 6.43
C TYR A 107 -0.98 -12.93 6.76
N ALA A 108 -2.29 -12.76 6.59
CA ALA A 108 -3.32 -13.70 6.99
C ALA A 108 -4.06 -14.34 5.81
N PHE A 109 -4.12 -13.67 4.66
CA PHE A 109 -4.87 -14.16 3.51
C PHE A 109 -3.98 -14.94 2.55
N THR A 110 -4.52 -16.04 2.04
CA THR A 110 -3.84 -16.89 1.07
C THR A 110 -4.08 -16.38 -0.36
N THR A 111 -3.44 -17.03 -1.34
CA THR A 111 -3.69 -16.75 -2.77
C THR A 111 -5.12 -17.07 -3.20
N ASP A 112 -5.84 -17.89 -2.44
CA ASP A 112 -7.24 -18.21 -2.73
C ASP A 112 -8.19 -17.12 -2.21
N ASP A 113 -7.73 -16.29 -1.26
CA ASP A 113 -8.51 -15.23 -0.63
C ASP A 113 -8.27 -13.85 -1.28
N ILE A 114 -7.01 -13.56 -1.63
CA ILE A 114 -6.58 -12.30 -2.25
C ILE A 114 -5.87 -12.63 -3.57
N GLY A 115 -6.53 -12.29 -4.69
CA GLY A 115 -6.04 -12.51 -6.05
C GLY A 115 -6.53 -11.44 -7.03
#